data_AF-A0A2D6XFK5-F1
#
_entry.id   AF-A0A2D6XFK5-F1
#
_cell.length_a   1.000
_cell.length_b   1.000
_cell.length_c   1.000
_cell.angle_alpha   90.00
_cell.angle_beta   90.00
_cell.angle_gamma   90.00
#
_symmetry.space_group_name_H-M   'P 1'
#
loop_
_entity.id
_entity.type
_entity.pdbx_description
1 polymer ?
#
loop_
_entity_poly.entity_id
_entity_poly.type
_entity_poly.pdbx_seq_one_letter_code
_entity_poly.pdbx_strand_id
1 'polypeptide(L)'
;MTSYTPGPWDVETDLRYGPDHFYIRTGEGREGVHVCTMNRTVGHRLRSPSDIAADARLIAAAPDLLDALKAMVAAMDADLFELQIAKLAAQAAIAQANGGE
;
A
#
# COMPACT_ATOMS: atom_id res chain seq x y z
N MET A 1 -1.17 -15.88 -17.29
CA MET A 1 -0.61 -14.83 -16.41
C MET A 1 -1.71 -14.42 -15.47
N THR A 2 -1.53 -14.60 -14.17
CA THR A 2 -2.47 -14.07 -13.17
C THR A 2 -2.30 -12.55 -13.17
N SER A 3 -3.32 -11.82 -13.60
CA SER A 3 -3.30 -10.36 -13.50
C SER A 3 -3.35 -10.01 -12.02
N TYR A 4 -2.23 -9.51 -11.47
CA TYR A 4 -2.28 -8.83 -10.17
C TYR A 4 -3.18 -7.61 -10.30
N THR A 5 -3.88 -7.23 -9.23
CA THR A 5 -4.70 -6.02 -9.22
C THR A 5 -3.78 -4.80 -9.41
N PRO A 6 -3.86 -4.06 -10.53
CA PRO A 6 -2.97 -2.93 -10.78
C PRO A 6 -3.15 -1.85 -9.72
N GLY A 7 -2.05 -1.21 -9.31
CA GLY A 7 -2.07 0.01 -8.51
C GLY A 7 -2.47 1.23 -9.35
N PRO A 8 -2.53 2.44 -8.75
CA PRO A 8 -2.26 2.73 -7.33
C PRO A 8 -3.41 2.28 -6.42
N TRP A 9 -3.11 2.00 -5.15
CA TRP A 9 -4.10 1.69 -4.13
C TRP A 9 -4.15 2.76 -3.05
N ASP A 10 -5.37 3.12 -2.63
CA ASP A 10 -5.62 4.12 -1.61
C ASP A 10 -6.33 3.52 -0.39
N VAL A 11 -6.08 4.11 0.77
CA VAL A 11 -6.77 3.80 2.03
C VAL A 11 -7.98 4.72 2.18
N GLU A 12 -9.20 4.16 2.07
CA GLU A 12 -10.44 4.86 2.38
C GLU A 12 -10.94 4.49 3.78
N THR A 13 -11.16 5.48 4.63
CA THR A 13 -11.89 5.33 5.90
C THR A 13 -13.36 5.64 5.66
N ASP A 14 -14.15 4.65 5.25
CA ASP A 14 -15.58 4.83 5.07
C ASP A 14 -16.32 4.74 6.41
N LEU A 15 -16.74 5.90 6.93
CA LEU A 15 -17.46 6.01 8.20
C LEU A 15 -18.84 5.33 8.20
N ARG A 16 -19.38 4.91 7.04
CA ARG A 16 -20.72 4.28 6.95
C ARG A 16 -20.84 2.97 7.73
N TYR A 17 -19.74 2.23 7.88
CA TYR A 17 -19.69 0.98 8.65
C TYR A 17 -18.97 1.17 10.00
N GLY A 18 -18.83 2.42 10.45
CA GLY A 18 -18.15 2.79 11.68
C GLY A 18 -16.63 2.94 11.53
N PRO A 19 -15.96 3.49 12.55
CA PRO A 19 -14.53 3.81 12.53
C PRO A 19 -13.61 2.58 12.53
N ASP A 20 -14.18 1.38 12.48
CA ASP A 20 -13.49 0.11 12.66
C ASP A 20 -13.12 -0.59 11.33
N HIS A 21 -13.42 0.05 10.19
CA HIS A 21 -13.18 -0.49 8.86
C HIS A 21 -12.26 0.42 8.03
N PHE A 22 -11.23 -0.17 7.43
CA PHE A 22 -10.38 0.45 6.42
C PHE A 22 -10.57 -0.29 5.11
N TYR A 23 -10.76 0.46 4.03
CA TYR A 23 -10.93 -0.10 2.69
C TYR A 23 -9.71 0.24 1.85
N ILE A 24 -9.16 -0.77 1.19
CA ILE A 24 -8.12 -0.56 0.18
C ILE A 24 -8.80 -0.64 -1.18
N ARG A 25 -8.58 0.36 -2.03
CA ARG A 25 -9.25 0.47 -3.34
C ARG A 25 -8.26 0.90 -4.41
N THR A 26 -8.54 0.55 -5.66
CA THR A 26 -7.77 1.05 -6.80
C THR A 26 -8.29 2.44 -7.21
N GLY A 27 -7.41 3.43 -7.35
CA GLY A 27 -7.80 4.77 -7.79
C GLY A 27 -8.57 5.59 -6.75
N GLU A 28 -8.87 6.85 -7.09
CA GLU A 28 -9.30 7.84 -6.12
C GLU A 28 -10.75 7.63 -5.63
N GLY A 29 -10.90 7.51 -4.31
CA GLY A 29 -12.19 7.54 -3.63
C GLY A 29 -13.10 6.35 -3.96
N ARG A 30 -14.42 6.61 -3.96
CA ARG A 30 -15.45 5.56 -3.95
C ARG A 30 -15.73 4.91 -5.30
N GLU A 31 -15.27 5.53 -6.38
CA GLU A 31 -15.37 5.00 -7.74
C GLU A 31 -14.33 3.90 -7.99
N GLY A 32 -13.34 3.79 -7.11
CA GLY A 32 -12.32 2.76 -7.16
C GLY A 32 -12.82 1.34 -6.93
N VAL A 33 -12.15 0.36 -7.54
CA VAL A 33 -12.43 -1.06 -7.33
C VAL A 33 -11.97 -1.47 -5.94
N HIS A 34 -12.83 -2.17 -5.20
CA HIS A 34 -12.48 -2.71 -3.89
C HIS A 34 -11.39 -3.79 -4.00
N VAL A 35 -10.28 -3.61 -3.29
CA VAL A 35 -9.17 -4.58 -3.23
C VAL A 35 -9.34 -5.48 -2.00
N CYS A 36 -9.42 -4.88 -0.82
CA CYS A 36 -9.66 -5.60 0.43
C CYS A 36 -10.19 -4.69 1.54
N THR A 37 -10.78 -5.30 2.57
CA THR A 37 -11.20 -4.62 3.80
C THR A 37 -10.32 -5.11 4.95
N MET A 38 -9.82 -4.18 5.75
CA MET A 38 -9.28 -4.48 7.06
C MET A 38 -10.33 -4.17 8.12
N ASN A 39 -10.60 -5.16 8.97
CA ASN A 39 -11.51 -5.03 10.09
C ASN A 39 -10.72 -4.98 11.40
N ARG A 40 -11.08 -4.03 12.28
CA ARG A 40 -10.49 -3.91 13.62
C ARG A 40 -10.81 -5.10 14.51
N THR A 41 -11.91 -5.79 14.23
CA THR A 41 -12.32 -7.02 14.91
C THR A 41 -11.88 -8.24 14.13
N VAL A 42 -11.04 -9.07 14.74
CA VAL A 42 -10.67 -10.40 14.21
C VAL A 42 -11.03 -11.42 15.29
N GLY A 43 -12.15 -12.14 15.09
CA GLY A 43 -12.73 -12.99 16.12
C GLY A 43 -13.19 -12.18 17.34
N HIS A 44 -12.67 -12.52 18.54
CA HIS A 44 -12.98 -11.83 19.79
C HIS A 44 -11.96 -10.73 20.17
N ARG A 45 -10.99 -10.43 19.29
CA ARG A 45 -9.93 -9.45 19.59
C ARG A 45 -10.20 -8.14 18.85
N LEU A 46 -10.20 -7.06 19.63
CA LEU A 46 -10.25 -5.69 19.10
C LEU A 46 -8.81 -5.18 18.96
N ARG A 47 -8.39 -4.89 17.72
CA ARG A 47 -7.10 -4.27 17.43
C ARG A 47 -7.13 -2.77 17.78
N SER A 48 -5.97 -2.17 18.01
CA SER A 48 -5.94 -0.71 18.16
C SER A 48 -6.20 -0.04 16.79
N PRO A 49 -6.84 1.15 16.74
CA PRO A 49 -7.02 1.90 15.51
C PRO A 49 -5.69 2.24 14.81
N SER A 50 -4.63 2.47 15.58
CA SER A 50 -3.29 2.76 15.05
C SER A 50 -2.67 1.55 14.34
N ASP A 51 -2.82 0.34 14.87
CA ASP A 51 -2.23 -0.86 14.26
C ASP A 51 -2.88 -1.15 12.90
N ILE A 52 -4.20 -1.05 12.83
CA ILE A 52 -4.92 -1.32 11.59
C ILE A 52 -4.69 -0.23 10.54
N ALA A 53 -4.55 1.03 10.96
CA ALA A 53 -4.20 2.11 10.04
C ALA A 53 -2.78 1.94 9.48
N ALA A 54 -1.83 1.47 10.30
CA ALA A 54 -0.48 1.16 9.85
C ALA A 54 -0.46 0.01 8.83
N ASP A 55 -1.14 -1.09 9.13
CA ASP A 55 -1.26 -2.22 8.19
C ASP A 55 -1.97 -1.81 6.89
N ALA A 56 -3.00 -0.96 6.97
CA ALA A 56 -3.72 -0.48 5.80
C ALA A 56 -2.80 0.31 4.86
N ARG A 57 -1.96 1.20 5.40
CA ARG A 57 -0.95 1.94 4.63
C ARG A 57 0.09 1.00 4.01
N LEU A 58 0.56 0.01 4.77
CA LEU A 58 1.50 -0.99 4.27
C LEU A 58 0.92 -1.78 3.08
N ILE A 59 -0.35 -2.19 3.18
CA ILE A 59 -1.03 -2.89 2.08
C ILE A 59 -1.23 -1.97 0.89
N ALA A 60 -1.67 -0.73 1.10
CA ALA A 60 -1.88 0.24 0.02
C ALA A 60 -0.58 0.54 -0.75
N ALA A 61 0.57 0.58 -0.07
CA ALA A 61 1.88 0.78 -0.70
C ALA A 61 2.43 -0.47 -1.41
N ALA A 62 1.76 -1.62 -1.36
CA ALA A 62 2.29 -2.88 -1.91
C ALA A 62 2.61 -2.83 -3.42
N PRO A 63 1.81 -2.18 -4.29
CA PRO A 63 2.17 -2.01 -5.70
C PRO A 63 3.47 -1.21 -5.88
N ASP A 64 3.60 -0.09 -5.18
CA ASP A 64 4.76 0.80 -5.27
C ASP A 64 6.03 0.13 -4.72
N LEU A 65 5.90 -0.61 -3.61
CA LEU A 65 6.98 -1.42 -3.05
C LEU A 65 7.43 -2.52 -4.03
N LEU A 66 6.49 -3.20 -4.69
CA LEU A 66 6.81 -4.23 -5.67
C LEU A 66 7.53 -3.63 -6.89
N ASP A 67 7.08 -2.49 -7.39
CA ASP A 67 7.68 -1.85 -8.55
C ASP A 67 9.06 -1.25 -8.21
N ALA A 68 9.23 -0.68 -7.03
CA ALA A 68 10.54 -0.26 -6.53
C ALA A 68 11.52 -1.44 -6.40
N LEU A 69 11.07 -2.59 -5.88
CA LEU A 69 11.90 -3.80 -5.78
C LEU A 69 12.31 -4.32 -7.16
N LYS A 70 11.40 -4.32 -8.14
CA LYS A 70 11.73 -4.69 -9.53
C LYS A 70 12.76 -3.73 -10.13
N ALA A 71 12.60 -2.42 -9.90
CA ALA A 71 13.52 -1.41 -10.37
C ALA A 71 14.92 -1.58 -9.75
N MET A 72 14.99 -1.89 -8.45
CA MET A 72 16.26 -2.18 -7.77
C MET A 72 16.95 -3.41 -8.37
N VAL A 73 16.22 -4.50 -8.59
CA VAL A 73 16.77 -5.72 -9.21
C VAL A 73 17.28 -5.41 -10.62
N ALA A 74 16.52 -4.69 -11.44
CA ALA A 74 16.95 -4.30 -12.78
C ALA A 74 18.19 -3.39 -12.76
N ALA A 75 18.27 -2.48 -11.80
CA ALA A 75 19.37 -1.53 -11.69
C ALA A 75 20.67 -2.13 -11.14
N MET A 76 20.60 -3.24 -10.39
CA MET A 76 21.80 -3.96 -9.93
C MET A 76 22.63 -4.53 -11.08
N ASP A 77 21.97 -4.84 -12.21
CA ASP A 77 22.62 -5.30 -13.44
C ASP A 77 22.97 -4.13 -14.39
N ALA A 78 22.67 -2.88 -14.01
CA ALA A 78 22.81 -1.67 -14.82
C ALA A 78 23.88 -0.71 -14.27
N ASP A 79 23.80 0.57 -14.63
CA ASP A 79 24.72 1.62 -14.18
C ASP A 79 24.31 2.29 -12.85
N LEU A 80 25.24 3.07 -12.28
CA LEU A 80 25.05 3.75 -10.99
C LEU A 80 23.91 4.78 -10.98
N PHE A 81 23.55 5.34 -12.13
CA PHE A 81 22.48 6.33 -12.21
C PHE A 81 21.11 5.66 -12.07
N GLU A 82 20.89 4.55 -12.76
CA GLU A 82 19.67 3.74 -12.63
C GLU A 82 19.50 3.22 -11.19
N LEU A 83 20.59 2.79 -10.55
CA LEU A 83 20.55 2.34 -9.15
C LEU A 83 20.10 3.46 -8.20
N GLN A 84 20.53 4.70 -8.46
CA GLN A 84 20.13 5.85 -7.65
C GLN A 84 18.64 6.18 -7.83
N ILE A 85 18.09 6.07 -9.04
CA ILE A 85 16.66 6.26 -9.29
C ILE A 85 15.85 5.18 -8.59
N ALA A 86 16.23 3.91 -8.74
CA ALA A 86 15.54 2.79 -8.10
C ALA A 86 15.54 2.92 -6.56
N LYS A 87 16.66 3.38 -5.99
CA LYS A 87 16.77 3.67 -4.56
C LYS A 87 15.79 4.76 -4.11
N LEU A 88 15.67 5.86 -4.86
CA LEU A 88 14.73 6.95 -4.53
C LEU A 88 13.28 6.46 -4.58
N ALA A 89 12.91 5.68 -5.60
CA ALA A 89 11.59 5.07 -5.70
C ALA A 89 11.30 4.14 -4.51
N ALA A 90 12.27 3.32 -4.10
CA ALA A 90 12.15 2.47 -2.92
C ALA A 90 11.97 3.27 -1.63
N GLN A 91 12.70 4.37 -1.47
CA GLN A 91 12.55 5.25 -0.31
C GLN A 91 11.16 5.89 -0.23
N ALA A 92 10.62 6.33 -1.36
CA ALA A 92 9.25 6.88 -1.43
C ALA A 92 8.19 5.82 -1.07
N ALA A 93 8.28 4.62 -1.65
CA ALA A 93 7.35 3.53 -1.34
C ALA A 93 7.42 3.10 0.15
N ILE A 94 8.62 3.10 0.74
CA ILE A 94 8.82 2.83 2.18
C ILE A 94 8.24 3.96 3.03
N ALA A 95 8.39 5.23 2.63
CA ALA A 95 7.81 6.36 3.34
C ALA A 95 6.28 6.23 3.39
N GLN A 96 5.65 5.98 2.25
CA GLN A 96 4.21 5.74 2.13
C GLN A 96 3.73 4.57 3.01
N ALA A 97 4.46 3.45 3.00
CA ALA A 97 4.15 2.29 3.85
C ALA A 97 4.23 2.61 5.35
N ASN A 98 5.17 3.48 5.75
CA ASN A 98 5.31 3.94 7.14
C ASN A 98 4.34 5.09 7.50
N GLY A 99 3.67 5.69 6.53
CA GLY A 99 2.77 6.84 6.70
C GLY A 99 3.46 8.21 6.70
N GLY A 100 4.64 8.31 6.10
CA GLY A 100 5.23 9.60 5.69
C GLY A 100 4.74 10.00 4.29
N GLU A 101 4.57 11.30 4.07
CA GLU A 101 4.45 11.91 2.73
C GLU A 101 5.81 11.96 2.01
#